data_AF-A0A3B0ADP3-F1
#
_entry.id   AF-A0A3B0ADP3-F1
#
_cell.length_a   1.000
_cell.length_b   1.000
_cell.length_c   1.000
_cell.angle_alpha   90.00
_cell.angle_beta   90.00
_cell.angle_gamma   90.00
#
_symmetry.space_group_name_H-M   'P 1'
#
loop_
_entity.id
_entity.type
_entity.pdbx_description
1 polymer ?
#
loop_
_entity_poly.entity_id
_entity_poly.type
_entity_poly.pdbx_seq_one_letter_code
_entity_poly.pdbx_strand_id
1 'polypeptide(L)'
;MRDLIRRLARRRDEPRPAPPAPHPTRIRPWHIRERTFNVRRRGLDPVEIRAFLHQVADELTVAQTALVAVQEENVRIKSALRAWQSAQSADRRYR
;
A
#
# COMPACT_ATOMS: atom_id res chain seq x y z
N MET A 1 -32.67 -19.34 -10.62
CA MET A 1 -31.32 -18.71 -10.69
C MET A 1 -31.36 -17.24 -11.14
N ARG A 2 -32.40 -16.46 -10.81
CA ARG A 2 -32.50 -15.03 -11.13
C ARG A 2 -32.35 -14.10 -9.92
N ASP A 3 -32.36 -14.67 -8.70
CA ASP A 3 -32.40 -13.88 -7.46
C ASP A 3 -31.02 -13.58 -6.83
N LEU A 4 -29.98 -14.32 -7.21
CA LEU A 4 -28.60 -14.06 -6.74
C LEU A 4 -27.98 -12.82 -7.39
N ILE A 5 -28.40 -12.48 -8.63
CA ILE A 5 -27.91 -11.31 -9.35
C ILE A 5 -28.51 -10.02 -8.76
N ARG A 6 -29.74 -10.08 -8.24
CA ARG A 6 -30.41 -8.93 -7.62
C ARG A 6 -29.79 -8.52 -6.28
N ARG A 7 -29.12 -9.44 -5.58
CA ARG A 7 -28.46 -9.16 -4.30
C ARG A 7 -27.14 -8.41 -4.43
N LEU A 8 -26.51 -8.43 -5.62
CA LEU A 8 -25.31 -7.64 -5.91
C LEU A 8 -25.64 -6.23 -6.44
N ALA A 9 -26.83 -6.02 -7.00
CA ALA A 9 -27.26 -4.71 -7.47
C ALA A 9 -27.61 -3.73 -6.31
N ARG A 10 -28.06 -4.25 -5.16
CA ARG A 10 -28.41 -3.43 -3.98
C ARG A 10 -27.19 -2.98 -3.15
N ARG A 11 -25.98 -3.47 -3.45
CA ARG A 11 -24.71 -3.05 -2.81
C ARG A 11 -24.03 -1.86 -3.50
N ARG A 12 -24.77 -1.05 -4.27
CA ARG A 12 -24.25 0.16 -4.92
C ARG A 12 -24.62 1.48 -4.23
N ASP A 13 -25.30 1.41 -3.09
CA ASP A 13 -25.45 2.53 -2.15
C ASP A 13 -24.49 2.38 -0.96
N GLU A 14 -23.25 1.91 -1.19
CA GLU A 14 -22.20 2.22 -0.23
C GLU A 14 -21.76 3.67 -0.48
N PRO A 15 -21.69 4.51 0.57
CA PRO A 15 -21.19 5.86 0.43
C PRO A 15 -19.83 5.78 -0.25
N ARG A 16 -19.70 6.49 -1.39
CA ARG A 16 -18.46 6.64 -2.14
C ARG A 16 -17.33 6.77 -1.12
N PRO A 17 -16.33 5.87 -1.09
CA PRO A 17 -15.26 5.98 -0.11
C PRO A 17 -14.74 7.41 -0.25
N ALA A 18 -14.84 8.16 0.84
CA ALA A 18 -14.40 9.54 0.88
C ALA A 18 -13.00 9.57 0.24
N PRO A 19 -12.68 10.56 -0.61
CA PRO A 19 -11.34 10.67 -1.17
C PRO A 19 -10.37 10.48 0.00
N PRO A 20 -9.36 9.60 -0.14
CA PRO A 20 -8.50 9.28 0.98
C PRO A 20 -8.06 10.59 1.59
N ALA A 21 -8.38 10.79 2.88
CA ALA A 21 -7.90 11.94 3.62
C ALA A 21 -6.41 12.07 3.31
N PRO A 22 -5.90 13.29 2.99
CA PRO A 22 -4.55 13.47 2.51
C PRO A 22 -3.64 12.64 3.39
N HIS A 23 -3.10 11.57 2.81
CA HIS A 23 -2.25 10.67 3.57
C HIS A 23 -1.17 11.57 4.13
N PRO A 24 -0.91 11.58 5.46
CA PRO A 24 0.22 12.32 5.98
C PRO A 24 1.41 11.96 5.09
N THR A 25 2.00 12.99 4.48
CA THR A 25 2.92 12.85 3.34
C THR A 25 3.86 11.70 3.63
N ARG A 26 3.77 10.62 2.84
CA ARG A 26 4.41 9.35 3.20
C ARG A 26 5.88 9.60 3.47
N ILE A 27 6.34 9.30 4.68
CA ILE A 27 7.73 9.51 5.06
C ILE A 27 8.60 8.61 4.18
N ARG A 28 9.65 9.22 3.63
CA ARG A 28 10.61 8.57 2.75
C ARG A 28 11.93 8.42 3.50
N PRO A 29 12.73 7.39 3.21
CA PRO A 29 14.01 7.20 3.88
C PRO A 29 14.91 8.44 3.85
N TRP A 30 14.97 9.16 2.72
CA TRP A 30 15.76 10.39 2.61
C TRP A 30 15.23 11.52 3.51
N HIS A 31 13.91 11.66 3.69
CA HIS A 31 13.34 12.63 4.63
C HIS A 31 13.78 12.38 6.08
N ILE A 32 14.06 11.11 6.44
CA ILE A 32 14.55 10.75 7.77
C ILE A 32 16.04 11.08 7.90
N ARG A 33 16.84 10.72 6.88
CA ARG A 33 18.30 11.00 6.84
C ARG A 33 18.60 12.50 6.88
N GLU A 34 17.79 13.31 6.23
CA GLU A 34 17.97 14.76 6.13
C GLU A 34 17.31 15.52 7.28
N ARG A 35 16.63 14.83 8.21
CA ARG A 35 15.90 15.49 9.29
C ARG A 35 16.88 16.13 10.27
N THR A 36 16.77 17.44 10.44
CA THR A 36 17.51 18.20 11.45
C THR A 36 16.63 18.55 12.64
N PHE A 37 17.22 18.56 13.82
CA PHE A 37 16.57 18.93 15.07
C PHE A 37 17.33 20.07 15.73
N ASN A 38 16.59 20.98 16.37
CA ASN A 38 17.19 22.08 17.12
C ASN A 38 17.87 21.55 18.40
N VAL A 39 19.11 21.95 18.64
CA VAL A 39 19.84 21.60 19.86
C VAL A 39 19.31 22.46 21.02
N ARG A 40 19.07 21.84 22.17
CA ARG A 40 18.60 22.51 23.40
C ARG A 40 19.50 22.13 24.58
N ARG A 41 19.58 23.00 25.60
CA ARG A 41 20.48 22.87 26.77
C ARG A 41 20.32 21.55 27.56
N ARG A 42 19.19 20.86 27.42
CA ARG A 42 18.92 19.51 27.99
C ARG A 42 18.36 18.59 26.90
N GLY A 43 19.10 18.44 25.80
CA GLY A 43 18.75 17.57 24.68
C GLY A 43 19.54 16.26 24.67
N LEU A 44 19.06 15.31 23.86
CA LEU A 44 19.80 14.09 23.51
C LEU A 44 21.03 14.44 22.65
N ASP A 45 22.03 13.55 22.64
CA ASP A 45 23.23 13.72 21.82
C ASP A 45 22.86 13.74 20.33
N PRO A 46 23.17 14.82 19.58
CA PRO A 46 22.92 14.90 18.14
C PRO A 46 23.56 13.77 17.33
N VAL A 47 24.68 13.21 17.77
CA VAL A 47 25.37 12.11 17.08
C VAL A 47 24.58 10.82 17.23
N GLU A 48 24.14 10.48 18.44
CA GLU A 48 23.30 9.31 18.69
C GLU A 48 21.97 9.40 17.94
N ILE A 49 21.34 10.58 17.95
CA ILE A 49 20.11 10.82 17.18
C ILE A 49 20.35 10.55 15.68
N ARG A 50 21.45 11.06 15.11
CA ARG A 50 21.78 10.83 13.70
C ARG A 50 22.00 9.35 13.39
N ALA A 51 22.74 8.64 14.22
CA ALA A 51 22.97 7.20 14.05
C ALA A 51 21.65 6.42 14.08
N PHE A 52 20.77 6.73 15.04
CA PHE A 52 19.45 6.11 15.13
C PHE A 52 18.57 6.42 13.90
N LEU A 53 18.55 7.68 13.44
CA LEU A 53 17.78 8.04 12.24
C LEU A 53 18.27 7.33 10.98
N HIS A 54 19.58 7.11 10.85
CA HIS A 54 20.13 6.31 9.75
C HIS A 54 19.63 4.87 9.80
N GLN A 55 19.69 4.22 10.97
CA GLN A 55 19.15 2.87 11.14
C GLN A 55 17.65 2.81 10.79
N VAL A 56 16.85 3.75 11.31
CA VAL A 56 15.42 3.81 11.01
C VAL A 56 15.15 4.02 9.52
N ALA A 57 15.95 4.84 8.84
CA ALA A 57 15.83 5.04 7.40
C ALA A 57 16.13 3.76 6.60
N ASP A 58 17.10 2.96 7.06
CA ASP A 58 17.47 1.70 6.43
C ASP A 58 16.38 0.64 6.65
N GLU A 59 15.86 0.51 7.86
CA GLU A 59 14.71 -0.36 8.16
C GLU A 59 13.46 0.04 7.35
N LEU A 60 13.19 1.34 7.24
CA LEU A 60 12.10 1.84 6.41
C LEU A 60 12.31 1.51 4.92
N THR A 61 13.55 1.54 4.44
CA THR A 61 13.89 1.15 3.07
C THR A 61 13.58 -0.32 2.85
N VAL A 62 13.99 -1.20 3.76
CA VAL A 62 13.69 -2.64 3.71
C VAL A 62 12.18 -2.89 3.68
N ALA A 63 11.43 -2.24 4.58
CA ALA A 63 9.98 -2.39 4.65
C ALA A 63 9.27 -1.89 3.38
N GLN A 64 9.71 -0.76 2.80
CA GLN A 64 9.14 -0.25 1.56
C GLN A 64 9.44 -1.15 0.36
N THR A 65 10.65 -1.69 0.27
CA THR A 65 11.01 -2.66 -0.78
C THR A 65 10.18 -3.94 -0.68
N ALA A 66 10.04 -4.50 0.52
CA ALA A 66 9.21 -5.68 0.74
C ALA A 66 7.74 -5.42 0.36
N LEU A 67 7.22 -4.25 0.70
CA LEU A 67 5.86 -3.85 0.34
C LEU A 67 5.67 -3.76 -1.19
N VAL A 68 6.63 -3.19 -1.91
CA VAL A 68 6.58 -3.13 -3.39
C VAL A 68 6.58 -4.54 -3.98
N ALA A 69 7.46 -5.43 -3.52
CA ALA A 69 7.50 -6.81 -3.98
C ALA A 69 6.17 -7.55 -3.76
N VAL A 70 5.54 -7.37 -2.59
CA VAL A 70 4.22 -7.95 -2.30
C VAL A 70 3.12 -7.36 -3.19
N GLN A 71 3.19 -6.06 -3.52
CA GLN A 71 2.23 -5.44 -4.43
C GLN A 71 2.37 -5.96 -5.85
N GLU A 72 3.59 -6.13 -6.33
CA GLU A 72 3.88 -6.72 -7.65
C GLU A 72 3.36 -8.16 -7.74
N GLU A 73 3.59 -8.97 -6.71
CA GLU A 73 3.06 -10.34 -6.64
C GLU A 73 1.52 -10.35 -6.63
N ASN A 74 0.90 -9.45 -5.87
CA ASN A 74 -0.55 -9.30 -5.87
C ASN A 74 -1.10 -8.92 -7.25
N VAL A 75 -0.40 -8.05 -7.99
CA VAL A 75 -0.80 -7.67 -9.36
C VAL A 75 -0.70 -8.88 -10.29
N ARG A 76 0.38 -9.67 -10.18
CA ARG A 76 0.59 -10.91 -10.95
C ARG A 76 -0.50 -11.96 -10.69
N ILE A 77 -0.81 -12.22 -9.42
CA ILE A 77 -1.85 -13.19 -9.05
C ILE A 77 -3.22 -12.72 -9.57
N LYS A 78 -3.55 -11.44 -9.40
CA LYS A 78 -4.82 -10.87 -9.87
C LYS A 78 -4.95 -10.90 -11.39
N SER A 79 -3.86 -10.67 -12.13
CA SER A 79 -3.88 -10.73 -13.59
C SER A 79 -4.08 -12.16 -14.09
N ALA A 80 -3.37 -13.14 -13.51
CA ALA A 80 -3.54 -14.56 -13.82
C ALA A 80 -4.97 -15.03 -13.53
N LEU A 81 -5.53 -14.66 -12.38
CA LEU A 81 -6.90 -14.99 -12.02
C LEU A 81 -7.91 -14.39 -13.01
N ARG A 82 -7.72 -13.11 -13.40
CA ARG A 82 -8.59 -12.46 -14.38
C ARG A 82 -8.50 -13.13 -15.75
N ALA A 83 -7.31 -13.53 -16.19
CA ALA A 83 -7.12 -14.23 -17.46
C ALA A 83 -7.85 -15.60 -17.46
N TRP A 84 -7.70 -16.36 -16.39
CA TRP A 84 -8.39 -17.65 -16.22
C TRP A 84 -9.92 -17.48 -16.17
N GLN A 85 -10.44 -16.50 -15.44
CA GLN A 85 -11.88 -16.20 -15.39
C GLN A 85 -12.44 -15.81 -16.76
N SER A 86 -11.70 -15.03 -17.54
CA SER A 86 -12.08 -14.68 -18.91
C SER A 86 -12.11 -15.90 -19.83
N ALA A 87 -11.10 -16.77 -19.77
CA ALA A 87 -11.05 -18.01 -20.56
C ALA A 87 -12.23 -18.93 -20.25
N GLN A 88 -12.53 -19.16 -18.95
CA GLN A 88 -13.68 -19.98 -18.57
C GLN A 88 -15.02 -19.36 -18.97
N SER A 89 -15.15 -18.04 -18.91
CA SER A 89 -16.38 -17.36 -19.34
C SER A 89 -16.60 -17.47 -20.84
N ALA A 90 -15.52 -17.50 -21.63
CA ALA A 90 -15.59 -17.73 -23.07
C ALA A 90 -15.99 -19.18 -23.37
N ASP A 91 -15.32 -20.17 -22.77
CA ASP A 91 -15.64 -21.60 -22.95
C ASP A 91 -17.13 -21.90 -22.62
N ARG A 92 -17.64 -21.30 -21.55
CA ARG A 92 -19.05 -21.46 -21.13
C ARG A 92 -20.06 -20.75 -22.04
N ARG A 93 -19.64 -19.83 -22.91
CA ARG A 93 -20.50 -19.18 -23.92
C ARG A 93 -20.52 -19.91 -25.26
N TYR A 94 -19.52 -20.75 -25.52
CA TYR A 94 -19.39 -21.54 -26.75
C TYR A 94 -19.93 -22.97 -26.61
N ARG A 95 -20.38 -23.37 -25.42
CA ARG A 95 -21.19 -24.57 -25.17
C ARG A 95 -22.65 -24.21 -25.02
#